data_AF-A0A9D4PAK5-F1
#
_entry.id   AF-A0A9D4PAK5-F1
#
_cell.length_a   1.000
_cell.length_b   1.000
_cell.length_c   1.000
_cell.angle_alpha   90.00
_cell.angle_beta   90.00
_cell.angle_gamma   90.00
#
_symmetry.space_group_name_H-M   'P 1'
#
loop_
_entity.id
_entity.type
_entity.pdbx_description
1 polymer ?
#
loop_
_entity_poly.entity_id
_entity_poly.type
_entity_poly.pdbx_seq_one_letter_code
_entity_poly.pdbx_strand_id
1 'polypeptide(L)'
;MAAASMKAAKCAIRAEMKKQLKAMTAEDRLRQSKIVLDKTEVSTEPIIRHIINDGKECFIPKYDDQSRQMDMVKLSSLEELEKLPMTKWRIKQHTDFDPREEALVTGGIDLLVVPAVAFTAQGARLGHGKGYYDIYYSRCLKAQAQSLTL
;
A
#
# COMPACT_ATOMS: atom_id res chain seq x y z
N MET A 1 24.75 -13.48 11.01
CA MET A 1 24.31 -14.77 10.43
C MET A 1 22.78 -14.86 10.32
N ALA A 2 22.01 -14.78 11.42
CA ALA A 2 20.54 -14.94 11.39
C ALA A 2 19.77 -13.93 10.51
N ALA A 3 20.12 -12.64 10.56
CA ALA A 3 19.45 -11.61 9.75
C ALA A 3 19.70 -11.77 8.24
N ALA A 4 20.90 -12.22 7.85
CA ALA A 4 21.25 -12.50 6.45
C ALA A 4 20.48 -13.72 5.93
N SER A 5 20.38 -14.78 6.74
CA SER A 5 19.55 -15.97 6.47
C SER A 5 18.08 -15.60 6.27
N MET A 6 17.52 -14.78 7.16
CA MET A 6 16.13 -14.29 7.05
C MET A 6 15.90 -13.45 5.78
N LYS A 7 16.84 -12.57 5.42
CA LYS A 7 16.75 -11.78 4.18
C LYS A 7 16.73 -12.67 2.94
N ALA A 8 17.60 -13.69 2.90
CA ALA A 8 17.65 -14.65 1.80
C ALA A 8 16.34 -15.44 1.68
N ALA A 9 15.82 -15.96 2.80
CA ALA A 9 14.53 -16.66 2.82
C ALA A 9 13.38 -15.79 2.31
N LYS A 10 13.29 -14.53 2.79
CA LYS A 10 12.28 -13.56 2.29
C LYS A 10 12.43 -13.30 0.80
N CYS A 11 13.66 -13.20 0.27
CA CYS A 11 13.89 -13.03 -1.17
C CYS A 11 13.42 -14.24 -1.97
N ALA A 12 13.73 -15.46 -1.52
CA ALA A 12 13.29 -16.69 -2.18
C ALA A 12 11.77 -16.81 -2.24
N ILE A 13 11.07 -16.58 -1.12
CA ILE A 13 9.60 -16.62 -1.07
C ILE A 13 9.00 -15.56 -2.00
N ARG A 14 9.53 -14.32 -2.01
CA ARG A 14 9.04 -13.28 -2.95
C ARG A 14 9.19 -13.71 -4.41
N ALA A 15 10.31 -14.31 -4.77
CA ALA A 15 10.56 -14.75 -6.13
C ALA A 15 9.56 -15.84 -6.53
N GLU A 16 9.34 -16.82 -5.66
CA GLU A 16 8.40 -17.91 -5.90
C GLU A 16 6.96 -17.41 -6.03
N MET A 17 6.49 -16.56 -5.10
CA MET A 17 5.14 -15.99 -5.17
C MET A 17 4.94 -15.17 -6.44
N LYS A 18 5.93 -14.37 -6.85
CA LYS A 18 5.87 -13.60 -8.11
C LYS A 18 5.87 -14.52 -9.33
N LYS A 19 6.56 -15.65 -9.29
CA LYS A 19 6.55 -16.65 -10.36
C LYS A 19 5.18 -17.29 -10.50
N GLN A 20 4.58 -17.73 -9.40
CA GLN A 20 3.23 -18.31 -9.37
C GLN A 20 2.19 -17.30 -9.89
N LEU A 21 2.22 -16.06 -9.37
CA LEU A 21 1.33 -15.00 -9.83
C LEU A 21 1.48 -14.69 -11.32
N LYS A 22 2.66 -14.84 -11.92
CA LYS A 22 2.86 -14.64 -13.37
C LYS A 22 2.39 -15.83 -14.20
N ALA A 23 2.46 -17.03 -13.66
CA ALA A 23 2.05 -18.26 -14.33
C ALA A 23 0.53 -18.47 -14.32
N MET A 24 -0.21 -17.79 -13.42
CA MET A 24 -1.67 -17.88 -13.35
C MET A 24 -2.34 -17.40 -14.64
N THR A 25 -3.19 -18.26 -15.19
CA THR A 25 -4.05 -17.95 -16.33
C THR A 25 -5.13 -16.91 -15.95
N ALA A 26 -5.71 -16.24 -16.93
CA ALA A 26 -6.83 -15.32 -16.71
C ALA A 26 -8.06 -16.04 -16.11
N GLU A 27 -8.27 -17.31 -16.49
CA GLU A 27 -9.34 -18.14 -15.94
C GLU A 27 -9.11 -18.48 -14.46
N ASP A 28 -7.90 -18.87 -14.08
CA ASP A 28 -7.56 -19.17 -12.68
C ASP A 28 -7.71 -17.92 -11.79
N ARG A 29 -7.27 -16.77 -12.33
CA ARG A 29 -7.47 -15.47 -11.70
C ARG A 29 -8.95 -15.19 -11.46
N LEU A 30 -9.78 -15.34 -12.49
CA LEU A 30 -11.22 -15.09 -12.42
C LEU A 30 -11.93 -16.05 -11.45
N ARG A 31 -11.52 -17.33 -11.42
CA ARG A 31 -12.03 -18.34 -10.47
C ARG A 31 -11.74 -17.96 -9.03
N GLN A 32 -10.56 -17.41 -8.75
CA GLN A 32 -10.17 -17.01 -7.40
C GLN A 32 -10.76 -15.65 -7.00
N SER A 33 -10.80 -14.69 -7.92
CA SER A 33 -11.35 -13.37 -7.67
C SER A 33 -11.67 -12.62 -8.97
N LYS A 34 -12.89 -12.06 -9.04
CA LYS A 34 -13.29 -11.12 -10.10
C LYS A 34 -12.50 -9.79 -10.06
N ILE A 35 -11.72 -9.53 -9.02
CA ILE A 35 -10.99 -8.27 -8.80
C ILE A 35 -9.52 -8.37 -9.24
N VAL A 36 -8.97 -9.58 -9.37
CA VAL A 36 -7.55 -9.81 -9.68
C VAL A 36 -7.39 -10.20 -11.16
N LEU A 37 -7.68 -9.27 -12.08
CA LEU A 37 -7.73 -9.63 -13.51
C LEU A 37 -6.40 -9.42 -14.25
N ASP A 38 -5.71 -8.29 -14.04
CA ASP A 38 -4.52 -7.93 -14.85
C ASP A 38 -3.26 -7.55 -14.08
N LYS A 39 -3.36 -7.37 -12.75
CA LYS A 39 -2.25 -6.92 -11.91
C LYS A 39 -1.78 -8.04 -10.99
N THR A 40 -0.53 -7.95 -10.54
CA THR A 40 -0.01 -8.80 -9.45
C THR A 40 -0.63 -8.45 -8.09
N GLU A 41 -1.40 -7.37 -8.03
CA GLU A 41 -2.07 -6.87 -6.84
C GLU A 41 -3.56 -6.68 -7.12
N VAL A 42 -4.38 -6.80 -6.08
CA VAL A 42 -5.82 -6.55 -6.13
C VAL A 42 -6.07 -5.08 -6.51
N SER A 43 -7.01 -4.82 -7.42
CA SER A 43 -7.40 -3.44 -7.72
C SER A 43 -8.09 -2.81 -6.51
N THR A 44 -7.56 -1.69 -6.01
CA THR A 44 -8.13 -0.92 -4.90
C THR A 44 -9.07 0.19 -5.35
N GLU A 45 -9.19 0.45 -6.65
CA GLU A 45 -10.06 1.50 -7.19
C GLU A 45 -11.54 1.35 -6.76
N PRO A 46 -12.14 0.13 -6.74
CA PRO A 46 -13.50 -0.03 -6.24
C PRO A 46 -13.65 0.36 -4.76
N ILE A 47 -12.62 0.10 -3.95
CA ILE A 47 -12.60 0.46 -2.52
C ILE A 47 -12.53 1.98 -2.38
N ILE A 48 -11.63 2.64 -3.13
CA ILE A 48 -11.50 4.11 -3.11
C ILE A 48 -12.80 4.78 -3.53
N ARG A 49 -13.44 4.28 -4.60
CA ARG A 49 -14.74 4.75 -5.08
C ARG A 49 -15.81 4.65 -4.01
N HIS A 50 -15.86 3.54 -3.28
CA HIS A 50 -16.80 3.37 -2.18
C HIS A 50 -16.53 4.35 -1.03
N ILE A 51 -15.27 4.51 -0.60
CA ILE A 51 -14.88 5.44 0.48
C ILE A 51 -15.31 6.87 0.14
N ILE A 52 -15.00 7.34 -1.07
CA ILE A 52 -15.35 8.71 -1.49
C ILE A 52 -16.86 8.89 -1.60
N ASN A 53 -17.59 7.92 -2.18
CA ASN A 53 -19.04 7.98 -2.31
C ASN A 53 -19.77 7.97 -0.95
N ASP A 54 -19.18 7.33 0.06
CA ASP A 54 -19.68 7.33 1.44
C ASP A 54 -19.37 8.64 2.18
N GLY A 55 -18.70 9.61 1.55
CA GLY A 55 -18.31 10.87 2.18
C GLY A 55 -17.19 10.74 3.22
N LYS A 56 -16.46 9.62 3.22
CA LYS A 56 -15.32 9.38 4.11
C LYS A 56 -14.05 10.02 3.53
N GLU A 57 -13.11 10.35 4.40
CA GLU A 57 -11.80 10.81 3.96
C GLU A 57 -10.97 9.65 3.40
N CYS A 58 -10.38 9.88 2.22
CA CYS A 58 -9.53 8.90 1.56
C CYS A 58 -8.11 9.45 1.46
N PHE A 59 -7.13 8.68 1.93
CA PHE A 59 -5.72 9.01 1.80
C PHE A 59 -5.01 7.92 0.98
N ILE A 60 -4.15 8.33 0.06
CA ILE A 60 -3.37 7.42 -0.80
C ILE A 60 -1.87 7.57 -0.51
N PRO A 61 -1.06 6.51 -0.72
CA PRO A 61 0.36 6.58 -0.44
C PRO A 61 1.09 7.45 -1.47
N LYS A 62 1.85 8.43 -0.98
CA LYS A 62 2.87 9.15 -1.73
C LYS A 62 4.22 8.76 -1.15
N TYR A 63 5.05 8.07 -1.94
CA TYR A 63 6.39 7.67 -1.50
C TYR A 63 7.49 8.51 -2.18
N ASP A 64 8.60 8.66 -1.48
CA ASP A 64 9.86 9.17 -1.99
C ASP A 64 10.91 8.04 -1.96
N ASP A 65 11.44 7.70 -3.14
CA ASP A 65 12.43 6.63 -3.31
C ASP A 65 13.82 7.00 -2.77
N GLN A 66 14.14 8.29 -2.68
CA GLN A 66 15.43 8.77 -2.17
C GLN A 66 15.48 8.67 -0.64
N SER A 67 14.49 9.24 0.04
CA SER A 67 14.41 9.20 1.51
C SER A 67 13.87 7.88 2.05
N ARG A 68 13.27 7.04 1.20
CA ARG A 68 12.53 5.82 1.60
C ARG A 68 11.40 6.14 2.59
N GLN A 69 10.83 7.33 2.50
CA GLN A 69 9.65 7.75 3.25
C GLN A 69 8.39 7.55 2.41
N MET A 70 7.28 7.40 3.11
CA MET A 70 5.95 7.34 2.53
C MET A 70 5.02 8.05 3.48
N ASP A 71 4.19 8.92 2.92
CA ASP A 71 3.13 9.63 3.61
C ASP A 71 1.80 9.24 2.99
N MET A 72 0.72 9.33 3.78
CA MET A 72 -0.63 9.14 3.28
C MET A 72 -1.25 10.51 3.08
N VAL A 73 -1.50 10.85 1.81
CA VAL A 73 -1.94 12.18 1.39
C VAL A 73 -3.38 12.15 0.92
N LYS A 74 -4.14 13.18 1.25
CA LYS A 74 -5.57 13.25 0.98
C LYS A 74 -5.87 13.26 -0.51
N LEU A 75 -6.83 12.43 -0.90
CA LEU A 75 -7.43 12.38 -2.23
C LEU A 75 -8.79 13.08 -2.19
N SER A 76 -9.00 14.08 -3.04
CA SER A 76 -10.19 14.93 -3.02
C SER A 76 -11.33 14.39 -3.87
N SER A 77 -11.03 13.62 -4.93
CA SER A 77 -12.06 13.05 -5.79
C SER A 77 -11.57 11.86 -6.62
N LEU A 78 -12.52 11.16 -7.25
CA LEU A 78 -12.22 10.10 -8.22
C LEU A 78 -11.63 10.65 -9.52
N GLU A 79 -12.08 11.82 -9.96
CA GLU A 79 -11.53 12.50 -11.14
C GLU A 79 -10.05 12.83 -10.94
N GLU A 80 -9.68 13.24 -9.72
CA GLU A 80 -8.29 13.44 -9.35
C GLU A 80 -7.50 12.13 -9.45
N LEU A 81 -8.00 11.04 -8.86
CA LEU A 81 -7.35 9.72 -8.95
C LEU A 81 -7.10 9.29 -10.40
N GLU A 82 -8.02 9.58 -11.30
CA GLU A 82 -7.88 9.27 -12.71
C GLU A 82 -6.72 10.02 -13.37
N LYS A 83 -6.54 11.29 -13.02
CA LYS A 83 -5.52 12.21 -13.56
C LYS A 83 -4.13 12.06 -12.93
N LEU A 84 -4.01 11.39 -11.78
CA LEU A 84 -2.73 11.23 -11.11
C LEU A 84 -1.69 10.52 -11.99
N PRO A 85 -0.44 11.02 -12.02
CA PRO A 85 0.63 10.37 -12.76
C PRO A 85 0.96 9.01 -12.17
N MET A 86 1.42 8.11 -13.03
CA MET A 86 1.83 6.78 -12.64
C MET A 86 3.35 6.72 -12.45
N THR A 87 3.80 6.19 -11.32
CA THR A 87 5.23 6.00 -11.06
C THR A 87 5.82 4.81 -11.82
N LYS A 88 7.15 4.65 -11.78
CA LYS A 88 7.85 3.47 -12.32
C LYS A 88 7.35 2.14 -11.74
N TRP A 89 6.70 2.16 -10.57
CA TRP A 89 6.12 0.98 -9.91
C TRP A 89 4.64 0.79 -10.21
N ARG A 90 4.07 1.52 -11.17
CA ARG A 90 2.65 1.50 -11.54
C ARG A 90 1.69 1.92 -10.43
N ILE A 91 2.16 2.77 -9.52
CA ILE A 91 1.37 3.36 -8.44
C ILE A 91 0.98 4.78 -8.85
N LYS A 92 -0.29 5.16 -8.64
CA LYS A 92 -0.74 6.53 -8.81
C LYS A 92 -0.49 7.31 -7.53
N GLN A 93 0.17 8.46 -7.61
CA GLN A 93 0.40 9.35 -6.47
C GLN A 93 0.55 10.80 -6.94
N HIS A 94 0.35 11.75 -6.04
CA HIS A 94 0.61 13.18 -6.26
C HIS A 94 2.09 13.45 -6.55
N THR A 95 2.35 14.53 -7.29
CA THR A 95 3.71 15.02 -7.53
C THR A 95 4.23 15.81 -6.34
N ASP A 96 5.50 16.19 -6.35
CA ASP A 96 6.10 17.04 -5.31
C ASP A 96 5.67 18.50 -5.38
N PHE A 97 5.06 18.91 -6.49
CA PHE A 97 4.58 20.27 -6.72
C PHE A 97 3.11 20.47 -6.30
N ASP A 98 2.47 19.43 -5.78
CA ASP A 98 1.09 19.45 -5.31
C ASP A 98 1.07 19.09 -3.82
N PRO A 99 1.17 20.08 -2.92
CA PRO A 99 1.13 19.84 -1.48
C PRO A 99 -0.26 19.39 -1.07
N ARG A 100 -0.32 18.29 -0.31
CA ARG A 100 -1.55 17.67 0.16
C ARG A 100 -1.56 17.54 1.66
N GLU A 101 -2.76 17.53 2.21
CA GLU A 101 -3.00 17.22 3.61
C GLU A 101 -2.48 15.80 3.92
N GLU A 102 -1.58 15.68 4.91
CA GLU A 102 -1.06 14.41 5.40
C GLU A 102 -1.91 13.88 6.55
N ALA A 103 -2.32 12.62 6.47
CA ALA A 103 -3.20 11.99 7.46
C ALA A 103 -2.67 12.09 8.90
N LEU A 104 -1.36 11.91 9.12
CA LEU A 104 -0.79 11.97 10.48
C LEU A 104 -0.80 13.37 11.10
N VAL A 105 -0.95 14.41 10.28
CA VAL A 105 -1.05 15.80 10.75
C VAL A 105 -2.50 16.15 11.11
N THR A 106 -3.48 15.50 10.49
CA THR A 106 -4.90 15.87 10.60
C THR A 106 -5.78 14.89 11.36
N GLY A 107 -5.18 14.02 12.17
CA GLY A 107 -5.91 13.14 13.11
C GLY A 107 -5.54 11.67 13.01
N GLY A 108 -4.75 11.28 12.00
CA GLY A 108 -4.28 9.92 11.80
C GLY A 108 -5.13 9.15 10.79
N ILE A 109 -5.13 7.83 10.91
CA ILE A 109 -5.84 6.90 10.02
C ILE A 109 -6.57 5.86 10.87
N ASP A 110 -7.88 5.75 10.69
CA ASP A 110 -8.71 4.74 11.36
C ASP A 110 -8.54 3.34 10.75
N LEU A 111 -8.43 3.26 9.42
CA LEU A 111 -8.29 2.02 8.68
C LEU A 111 -7.18 2.13 7.63
N LEU A 112 -6.15 1.29 7.78
CA LEU A 112 -5.02 1.21 6.84
C LEU A 112 -5.08 -0.07 6.01
N VAL A 113 -5.33 0.07 4.71
CA VAL A 113 -5.27 -1.06 3.76
C VAL A 113 -3.82 -1.25 3.29
N VAL A 114 -3.20 -2.36 3.69
CA VAL A 114 -1.77 -2.61 3.44
C VAL A 114 -1.56 -3.66 2.34
N PRO A 115 -0.84 -3.34 1.25
CA PRO A 115 -0.51 -4.31 0.21
C PRO A 115 0.56 -5.30 0.68
N ALA A 116 0.50 -6.51 0.11
CA ALA A 116 1.40 -7.61 0.42
C ALA A 116 1.65 -8.49 -0.81
N VAL A 117 2.85 -9.07 -0.88
CA VAL A 117 3.17 -10.16 -1.81
C VAL A 117 2.65 -11.49 -1.26
N ALA A 118 2.73 -11.67 0.05
CA ALA A 118 2.19 -12.83 0.74
C ALA A 118 1.83 -12.45 2.18
N PHE A 119 0.91 -13.22 2.75
CA PHE A 119 0.53 -13.15 4.16
C PHE A 119 0.40 -14.57 4.72
N THR A 120 0.60 -14.69 6.02
CA THR A 120 0.33 -15.93 6.77
C THR A 120 -1.04 -15.83 7.44
N ALA A 121 -1.62 -16.96 7.84
CA ALA A 121 -2.87 -16.98 8.60
C ALA A 121 -2.78 -16.22 9.94
N GLN A 122 -1.57 -16.09 10.49
CA GLN A 122 -1.28 -15.35 11.73
C GLN A 122 -1.08 -13.84 11.48
N GLY A 123 -1.28 -13.35 10.25
CA GLY A 123 -1.17 -11.93 9.91
C GLY A 123 0.26 -11.45 9.64
N ALA A 124 1.28 -12.33 9.67
CA ALA A 124 2.62 -11.94 9.24
C ALA A 124 2.62 -11.60 7.74
N ARG A 125 3.24 -10.48 7.38
CA ARG A 125 3.21 -9.91 6.03
C ARG A 125 4.59 -9.96 5.35
N LEU A 126 4.59 -10.27 4.05
CA LEU A 126 5.75 -10.13 3.18
C LEU A 126 5.48 -9.05 2.13
N GLY A 127 6.09 -7.87 2.29
CA GLY A 127 6.05 -6.81 1.28
C GLY A 127 7.15 -6.94 0.21
N HIS A 128 7.22 -5.98 -0.70
CA HIS A 128 8.22 -5.93 -1.79
C HIS A 128 9.67 -5.70 -1.33
N GLY A 129 9.89 -5.36 -0.06
CA GLY A 129 11.23 -5.38 0.57
C GLY A 129 11.82 -4.03 0.93
N LYS A 130 11.20 -2.91 0.55
CA LYS A 130 11.63 -1.55 0.94
C LYS A 130 11.15 -1.11 2.32
N GLY A 131 10.13 -1.76 2.88
CA GLY A 131 9.68 -1.50 4.25
C GLY A 131 8.85 -0.23 4.46
N TYR A 132 8.40 0.45 3.40
CA TYR A 132 7.61 1.70 3.48
C TYR A 132 6.44 1.60 4.48
N TYR A 133 5.62 0.56 4.36
CA TYR A 133 4.48 0.36 5.26
C TYR A 133 4.88 0.03 6.70
N ASP A 134 6.02 -0.65 6.92
CA ASP A 134 6.48 -0.97 8.28
C ASP A 134 6.99 0.30 8.99
N ILE A 135 7.66 1.18 8.23
CA ILE A 135 8.11 2.52 8.68
C ILE A 135 6.90 3.41 8.97
N TYR A 136 5.95 3.48 8.04
CA TYR A 136 4.75 4.31 8.20
C TYR A 136 3.87 3.85 9.36
N TYR A 137 3.66 2.54 9.52
CA TYR A 137 2.92 1.99 10.65
C TYR A 137 3.59 2.35 12.00
N SER A 138 4.93 2.30 12.06
CA SER A 138 5.66 2.73 13.24
C SER A 138 5.48 4.23 13.55
N ARG A 139 5.28 5.08 12.54
CA ARG A 139 4.94 6.50 12.71
C ARG A 139 3.51 6.69 13.22
N CYS A 140 2.54 5.93 12.70
CA CYS A 140 1.17 5.93 13.21
C CYS A 140 1.12 5.61 14.71
N LEU A 141 1.81 4.55 15.14
CA LEU A 141 1.87 4.18 16.56
C LEU A 141 2.47 5.27 17.45
N LYS A 142 3.52 5.94 16.97
CA LYS A 142 4.15 7.06 17.69
C LYS A 142 3.20 8.26 17.80
N ALA A 143 2.53 8.63 16.71
CA ALA A 143 1.57 9.73 16.70
C ALA A 143 0.38 9.45 17.65
N GLN A 144 -0.13 8.20 17.65
CA GLN A 144 -1.20 7.79 18.55
C GLN A 144 -0.77 7.84 20.02
N ALA A 145 0.44 7.38 20.35
CA ALA A 145 0.98 7.47 21.70
C ALA A 145 1.13 8.93 22.17
N GLN A 146 1.53 9.84 21.29
CA GLN A 146 1.63 11.27 21.59
C GLN A 146 0.26 11.93 21.83
N SER A 147 -0.77 11.55 21.07
CA SER A 147 -2.14 12.04 21.30
C SER A 147 -2.77 11.55 22.61
N LEU A 148 -2.34 10.39 23.14
CA LEU A 148 -2.85 9.84 24.41
C LEU A 148 -2.15 10.42 25.65
N THR A 149 -1.10 11.21 25.48
CA THR A 149 -0.33 11.80 26.58
C THR A 149 -0.72 13.28 26.84
N LEU A 150 -1.61 13.83 26.03
CA LEU A 150 -2.20 15.17 26.17
C LEU A 150 -3.64 15.06 26.68
#